data_AF-A0A9P7EDA6-F1
#
_entry.id   AF-A0A9P7EDA6-F1
#
_cell.length_a   1.000
_cell.length_b   1.000
_cell.length_c   1.000
_cell.angle_alpha   90.00
_cell.angle_beta   90.00
_cell.angle_gamma   90.00
#
_symmetry.space_group_name_H-M   'P 1'
#
loop_
_entity.id
_entity.type
_entity.pdbx_description
1 polymer ?
#
loop_
_entity_poly.entity_id
_entity_poly.type
_entity_poly.pdbx_seq_one_letter_code
_entity_poly.pdbx_strand_id
1 'polypeptide(L)'
;MPSVLHEEMFDDMKKFISKSIDALPYDHTIINLTIHMTWPLEVKDGSVTPDIIITMTAMEEPTEVLLIPFYGECAFMETDKHVFEKMEKVICTHLDIICVVIVLVCEATDYASPDELLDTTNILHGDTDGSYPQPHTLRSFIRKCSMLHIVGEPIVITGYTWCHLSSVEYFVWVKEDDVLIDICSQDPVHMVYGTLLPEDSFVTFQKEIAPDLNCTALVETHITSYSDLDWHNAAKQIISASEITAHKHYLAWHLSLFSVDSDKSSYVPLQETDEEGGREGDH
;
A
#
# COMPACT_ATOMS: atom_id res chain seq x y z
N MET A 1 4.42 -5.93 -11.48
CA MET A 1 3.73 -4.63 -11.36
C MET A 1 3.14 -4.60 -9.96
N PRO A 2 3.33 -3.55 -9.15
CA PRO A 2 2.74 -3.49 -7.82
C PRO A 2 1.22 -3.69 -7.89
N SER A 3 0.68 -4.46 -6.96
CA SER A 3 -0.78 -4.63 -6.84
C SER A 3 -1.39 -3.37 -6.20
N VAL A 4 -2.71 -3.20 -6.29
CA VAL A 4 -3.36 -2.06 -5.60
C VAL A 4 -3.26 -2.20 -4.08
N LEU A 5 -3.21 -3.43 -3.57
CA LEU A 5 -2.92 -3.70 -2.16
C LEU A 5 -1.64 -3.02 -1.69
N HIS A 6 -0.58 -3.11 -2.50
CA HIS A 6 0.70 -2.50 -2.16
C HIS A 6 0.66 -0.97 -2.10
N GLU A 7 -0.08 -0.31 -3.00
CA GLU A 7 -0.19 1.15 -3.02
C GLU A 7 -1.12 1.69 -1.92
N GLU A 8 -2.26 1.04 -1.70
CA GLU A 8 -3.28 1.49 -0.73
C GLU A 8 -2.81 1.40 0.72
N MET A 9 -1.89 0.49 1.05
CA MET A 9 -1.39 0.34 2.44
C MET A 9 -0.72 1.62 2.96
N PHE A 10 -0.05 2.37 2.08
CA PHE A 10 0.63 3.58 2.46
C PHE A 10 -0.16 4.86 2.25
N ASP A 11 -1.30 4.84 1.56
CA ASP A 11 -2.13 6.03 1.38
C ASP A 11 -2.74 6.53 2.70
N ASP A 12 -3.19 5.61 3.55
CA ASP A 12 -3.71 5.97 4.87
C ASP A 12 -2.61 6.28 5.86
N MET A 13 -1.52 5.52 5.82
CA MET A 13 -0.34 5.81 6.62
C MET A 13 0.20 7.21 6.29
N LYS A 14 0.23 7.59 5.00
CA LYS A 14 0.56 8.93 4.54
C LYS A 14 -0.36 10.00 5.15
N LYS A 15 -1.68 9.82 5.12
CA LYS A 15 -2.63 10.77 5.73
C LYS A 15 -2.38 10.93 7.23
N PHE A 16 -2.13 9.82 7.94
CA PHE A 16 -1.83 9.84 9.36
C PHE A 16 -0.50 10.55 9.65
N ILE A 17 0.56 10.17 8.94
CA ILE A 17 1.88 10.79 9.05
C ILE A 17 1.79 12.28 8.72
N SER A 18 1.05 12.69 7.68
CA SER A 18 0.85 14.10 7.34
C SER A 18 0.27 14.89 8.51
N LYS A 19 -0.80 14.38 9.14
CA LYS A 19 -1.39 15.02 10.32
C LYS A 19 -0.40 15.10 11.48
N SER A 20 0.38 14.05 11.69
CA SER A 20 1.41 14.01 12.74
C SER A 20 2.52 15.03 12.46
N ILE A 21 3.00 15.13 11.22
CA ILE A 21 3.97 16.14 10.77
C ILE A 21 3.43 17.54 11.01
N ASP A 22 2.18 17.83 10.61
CA ASP A 22 1.55 19.14 10.79
C ASP A 22 1.42 19.54 12.28
N ALA A 23 1.40 18.55 13.18
CA ALA A 23 1.33 18.75 14.62
C ALA A 23 2.71 18.83 15.30
N LEU A 24 3.81 18.53 14.60
CA LEU A 24 5.15 18.57 15.18
C LEU A 24 5.58 20.02 15.48
N PRO A 25 6.18 20.28 16.65
CA PRO A 25 6.62 21.63 17.02
C PRO A 25 7.98 21.96 16.39
N TYR A 26 8.01 22.21 15.07
CA TYR A 26 9.22 22.66 14.36
C TYR A 26 9.00 23.99 13.61
N ASP A 27 10.09 24.64 13.22
CA ASP A 27 10.04 25.90 12.47
C ASP A 27 9.82 25.64 10.98
N HIS A 28 8.56 25.72 10.55
CA HIS A 28 8.15 25.56 9.15
C HIS A 28 8.72 26.63 8.19
N THR A 29 9.33 27.70 8.72
CA THR A 29 9.97 28.74 7.90
C THR A 29 11.41 28.40 7.53
N ILE A 30 12.02 27.46 8.26
CA ILE A 30 13.41 27.05 8.08
C ILE A 30 13.49 25.65 7.46
N ILE A 31 12.56 24.77 7.85
CA ILE A 31 12.55 23.36 7.45
C ILE A 31 11.19 23.01 6.87
N ASN A 32 11.19 22.23 5.80
CA ASN A 32 9.99 21.61 5.25
C ASN A 32 10.11 20.09 5.28
N LEU A 33 9.08 19.42 5.80
CA LEU A 33 8.96 17.96 5.77
C LEU A 33 7.99 17.59 4.65
N THR A 34 8.43 16.74 3.73
CA THR A 34 7.60 16.30 2.60
C THR A 34 7.51 14.78 2.57
N ILE A 35 6.28 14.26 2.48
CA ILE A 35 6.05 12.84 2.26
C ILE A 35 6.06 12.58 0.76
N HIS A 36 6.98 11.74 0.30
CA HIS A 36 7.02 11.30 -1.08
C HIS A 36 6.61 9.84 -1.18
N MET A 37 5.82 9.55 -2.22
CA MET A 37 5.54 8.18 -2.64
C MET A 37 6.37 7.90 -3.88
N THR A 38 6.94 6.70 -3.99
CA THR A 38 7.65 6.26 -5.21
C THR A 38 8.79 7.18 -5.65
N TRP A 39 9.53 7.77 -4.69
CA TRP A 39 10.64 8.68 -4.98
C TRP A 39 11.99 7.95 -4.95
N PRO A 40 12.80 8.02 -6.02
CA PRO A 40 14.07 7.30 -6.07
C PRO A 40 15.09 7.88 -5.10
N LEU A 41 15.77 6.98 -4.38
CA LEU A 41 16.91 7.27 -3.52
C LEU A 41 18.18 6.73 -4.14
N GLU A 42 19.24 7.52 -4.13
CA GLU A 42 20.57 7.10 -4.56
C GLU A 42 21.22 6.23 -3.49
N VAL A 43 21.70 5.05 -3.88
CA VAL A 43 22.44 4.12 -3.03
C VAL A 43 23.80 3.80 -3.66
N LYS A 44 24.69 3.17 -2.90
CA LYS A 44 26.10 2.93 -3.29
C LYS A 44 26.29 2.32 -4.70
N ASP A 45 25.33 1.55 -5.20
CA ASP A 45 25.41 0.83 -6.48
C ASP A 45 24.16 1.02 -7.38
N GLY A 46 23.51 2.18 -7.29
CA GLY A 46 22.36 2.51 -8.15
C GLY A 46 21.31 3.33 -7.43
N SER A 47 20.05 3.17 -7.81
CA SER A 47 18.93 3.80 -7.13
C SER A 47 17.90 2.77 -6.68
N VAL A 48 17.25 3.09 -5.57
CA VAL A 48 16.18 2.31 -4.96
C VAL A 48 14.96 3.21 -4.88
N THR A 49 13.80 2.73 -5.35
CA THR A 49 12.54 3.48 -5.22
C THR A 49 11.73 2.92 -4.07
N PRO A 50 11.77 3.55 -2.88
CA PRO A 50 10.81 3.27 -1.81
C PRO A 50 9.38 3.51 -2.21
N ASP A 51 8.49 2.84 -1.49
CA ASP A 51 7.06 3.10 -1.61
C ASP A 51 6.69 4.40 -0.91
N ILE A 52 7.30 4.68 0.25
CA ILE A 52 7.11 5.92 1.00
C ILE A 52 8.40 6.38 1.69
N ILE A 53 8.65 7.68 1.65
CA ILE A 53 9.70 8.35 2.43
C ILE A 53 9.19 9.67 2.98
N ILE A 54 9.83 10.15 4.05
CA ILE A 54 9.73 11.54 4.47
C ILE A 54 11.10 12.16 4.24
N THR A 55 11.14 13.28 3.52
CA THR A 55 12.33 14.10 3.34
C THR A 55 12.22 15.35 4.21
N MET A 56 13.36 15.83 4.67
CA MET A 56 13.51 17.09 5.38
C MET A 56 14.41 18.01 4.55
N THR A 57 13.90 19.18 4.20
CA THR A 57 14.53 20.10 3.25
C THR A 57 14.69 21.47 3.88
N ALA A 58 15.83 22.12 3.68
CA ALA A 58 16.02 23.52 4.08
C ALA A 58 15.16 24.44 3.20
N MET A 59 14.52 25.44 3.82
CA MET A 59 13.75 26.48 3.11
C MET A 59 14.63 27.69 2.70
N GLU A 60 15.95 27.56 2.83
CA GLU A 60 16.93 28.53 2.32
C GLU A 60 17.39 28.16 0.90
N GLU A 61 17.84 29.15 0.13
CA GLU A 61 18.40 28.90 -1.21
C GLU A 61 19.92 28.59 -1.13
N PRO A 62 20.41 27.55 -1.83
CA PRO A 62 19.65 26.58 -2.62
C PRO A 62 18.90 25.57 -1.73
N THR A 63 17.68 25.22 -2.15
CA THR A 63 16.86 24.22 -1.49
C THR A 63 17.50 22.84 -1.65
N GLU A 64 18.12 22.33 -0.60
CA GLU A 64 18.75 21.01 -0.57
C GLU A 64 18.03 20.09 0.41
N VAL A 65 17.84 18.83 0.01
CA VAL A 65 17.37 17.77 0.92
C VAL A 65 18.46 17.55 1.95
N LEU A 66 18.12 17.81 3.21
CA LEU A 66 19.04 17.67 4.34
C LEU A 66 19.08 16.23 4.84
N LEU A 67 17.90 15.63 5.04
CA LEU A 67 17.74 14.31 5.66
C LEU A 67 16.50 13.58 5.11
N ILE A 68 16.46 12.27 5.35
CA ILE A 68 15.42 11.29 5.06
C ILE A 68 15.14 10.56 6.38
N PRO A 69 14.39 11.17 7.32
CA PRO A 69 14.15 10.56 8.63
C PRO A 69 13.31 9.28 8.58
N PHE A 70 12.53 9.06 7.53
CA PHE A 70 11.59 7.96 7.45
C PHE A 70 11.65 7.25 6.11
N TYR A 71 11.59 5.91 6.17
CA TYR A 71 11.61 5.04 5.01
C TYR A 71 10.65 3.87 5.20
N GLY A 72 9.83 3.59 4.19
CA GLY A 72 8.84 2.51 4.24
C GLY A 72 8.73 1.70 2.96
N GLU A 73 8.51 0.40 3.13
CA GLU A 73 8.33 -0.59 2.06
C GLU A 73 7.11 -1.47 2.34
N CYS A 74 6.37 -1.78 1.29
CA CYS A 74 5.26 -2.72 1.31
C CYS A 74 5.64 -3.89 0.43
N ALA A 75 5.32 -5.10 0.86
CA ALA A 75 5.66 -6.29 0.09
C ALA A 75 4.63 -7.38 0.29
N PHE A 76 4.61 -8.33 -0.64
CA PHE A 76 3.97 -9.61 -0.38
C PHE A 76 4.98 -10.55 0.26
N MET A 77 4.59 -11.24 1.33
CA MET A 77 5.50 -12.09 2.12
C MET A 77 6.22 -13.16 1.26
N GLU A 78 5.55 -13.64 0.22
CA GLU A 78 6.13 -14.62 -0.73
C GLU A 78 7.34 -14.09 -1.52
N THR A 79 7.61 -12.78 -1.48
CA THR A 79 8.73 -12.12 -2.18
C THR A 79 9.89 -11.68 -1.26
N ASP A 80 9.84 -12.08 0.02
CA ASP A 80 10.47 -11.41 1.16
C ASP A 80 11.95 -11.04 1.06
N LYS A 81 12.83 -11.89 0.53
CA LYS A 81 14.28 -11.61 0.61
C LYS A 81 14.71 -10.30 -0.05
N HIS A 82 14.07 -9.96 -1.17
CA HIS A 82 14.47 -8.78 -1.93
C HIS A 82 14.12 -7.48 -1.20
N VAL A 83 13.09 -7.49 -0.36
CA VAL A 83 12.65 -6.30 0.38
C VAL A 83 13.62 -6.02 1.50
N PHE A 84 13.94 -7.00 2.36
CA PHE A 84 14.95 -6.82 3.41
C PHE A 84 16.33 -6.41 2.83
N GLU A 85 16.78 -7.04 1.75
CA GLU A 85 18.03 -6.65 1.07
C GLU A 85 17.99 -5.22 0.50
N LYS A 86 16.83 -4.78 -0.03
CA LYS A 86 16.62 -3.41 -0.51
C LYS A 86 16.72 -2.42 0.64
N MET A 87 16.09 -2.73 1.77
CA MET A 87 16.07 -1.87 2.94
C MET A 87 17.43 -1.76 3.61
N GLU A 88 18.15 -2.86 3.78
CA GLU A 88 19.52 -2.84 4.32
C GLU A 88 20.42 -1.91 3.51
N LYS A 89 20.33 -1.95 2.17
CA LYS A 89 21.11 -1.06 1.30
C LYS A 89 20.78 0.40 1.53
N VAL A 90 19.50 0.74 1.68
CA VAL A 90 19.04 2.11 1.94
C VAL A 90 19.51 2.58 3.32
N ILE A 91 19.30 1.80 4.37
CA ILE A 91 19.69 2.12 5.75
C ILE A 91 21.22 2.30 5.86
N CYS A 92 21.99 1.44 5.19
CA CYS A 92 23.46 1.56 5.17
C CYS A 92 23.95 2.81 4.41
N THR A 93 23.14 3.36 3.50
CA THR A 93 23.50 4.55 2.71
C THR A 93 23.05 5.84 3.40
N HIS A 94 21.84 5.85 3.95
CA HIS A 94 21.21 7.02 4.56
C HIS A 94 21.17 6.88 6.08
N LEU A 95 22.26 7.29 6.73
CA LEU A 95 22.46 7.14 8.18
C LEU A 95 21.52 8.02 9.03
N ASP A 96 20.85 8.96 8.38
CA ASP A 96 19.86 9.90 8.88
C ASP A 96 18.44 9.34 8.96
N ILE A 97 18.21 8.11 8.48
CA ILE A 97 16.97 7.37 8.70
C ILE A 97 16.84 7.05 10.20
N ILE A 98 15.76 7.54 10.80
CA ILE A 98 15.43 7.32 12.21
C ILE A 98 14.27 6.34 12.40
N CYS A 99 13.45 6.12 11.38
CA CYS A 99 12.31 5.22 11.43
C CYS A 99 12.17 4.44 10.13
N VAL A 100 11.97 3.14 10.26
CA VAL A 100 11.81 2.20 9.15
C VAL A 100 10.51 1.44 9.34
N VAL A 101 9.69 1.35 8.29
CA VAL A 101 8.45 0.58 8.30
C VAL A 101 8.43 -0.46 7.19
N ILE A 102 8.09 -1.70 7.54
CA ILE A 102 7.74 -2.74 6.58
C ILE A 102 6.28 -3.10 6.77
N VAL A 103 5.55 -3.17 5.67
CA VAL A 103 4.20 -3.75 5.61
C VAL A 103 4.24 -5.02 4.77
N LEU A 104 4.07 -6.18 5.39
CA LEU A 104 3.96 -7.45 4.69
C LEU A 104 2.49 -7.81 4.51
N VAL A 105 2.06 -7.93 3.26
CA VAL A 105 0.76 -8.46 2.87
C VAL A 105 0.92 -9.96 2.66
N CYS A 106 0.21 -10.73 3.46
CA CYS A 106 0.24 -12.17 3.42
C CYS A 106 -1.05 -12.66 2.77
N GLU A 107 -0.94 -13.42 1.67
CA GLU A 107 -2.07 -14.15 1.13
C GLU A 107 -2.22 -15.48 1.88
N ALA A 108 -3.45 -15.92 2.09
CA ALA A 108 -3.73 -17.22 2.71
C ALA A 108 -3.57 -18.37 1.70
N THR A 109 -3.76 -18.05 0.43
CA THR A 109 -3.58 -18.95 -0.71
C THR A 109 -3.19 -18.12 -1.91
N ASP A 110 -2.10 -18.49 -2.60
CA ASP A 110 -1.70 -17.89 -3.86
C ASP A 110 -2.88 -17.88 -4.83
N TYR A 111 -3.05 -16.76 -5.54
CA TYR A 111 -4.04 -16.69 -6.58
C TYR A 111 -3.74 -17.71 -7.69
N ALA A 112 -4.74 -18.54 -7.98
CA ALA A 112 -4.77 -19.42 -9.15
C ALA A 112 -5.96 -19.02 -10.05
N SER A 113 -5.67 -18.76 -11.33
CA SER A 113 -6.72 -18.46 -12.30
C SER A 113 -7.64 -19.66 -12.51
N PRO A 114 -8.95 -19.46 -12.75
CA PRO A 114 -9.87 -20.54 -13.09
C PRO A 114 -9.40 -21.33 -14.33
N ASP A 115 -9.20 -22.66 -14.17
CA ASP A 115 -8.81 -23.58 -15.25
C ASP A 115 -9.96 -23.93 -16.21
N GLU A 116 -11.20 -23.89 -15.72
CA GLU A 116 -12.37 -24.36 -16.47
C GLU A 116 -13.13 -23.20 -17.13
N LEU A 117 -12.96 -23.13 -18.45
CA LEU A 117 -13.56 -22.15 -19.36
C LEU A 117 -15.10 -22.17 -19.41
N LEU A 118 -15.77 -23.26 -19.04
CA LEU A 118 -17.21 -23.43 -19.34
C LEU A 118 -18.11 -22.89 -18.22
N ASP A 119 -17.90 -23.28 -16.97
CA ASP A 119 -18.83 -22.89 -15.88
C ASP A 119 -18.59 -21.45 -15.41
N THR A 120 -17.33 -21.05 -15.24
CA THR A 120 -16.96 -19.69 -14.81
C THR A 120 -17.35 -18.63 -15.83
N THR A 121 -17.11 -18.90 -17.12
CA THR A 121 -17.46 -17.99 -18.20
C THR A 121 -18.97 -17.83 -18.32
N ASN A 122 -19.73 -18.92 -18.28
CA ASN A 122 -21.18 -18.86 -18.38
C ASN A 122 -21.81 -18.10 -17.19
N ILE A 123 -21.26 -18.24 -15.97
CA ILE A 123 -21.81 -17.56 -14.78
C ILE A 123 -21.36 -16.09 -14.70
N LEU A 124 -20.14 -15.78 -15.13
CA LEU A 124 -19.67 -14.39 -15.17
C LEU A 124 -20.29 -13.64 -16.34
N HIS A 125 -20.32 -14.21 -17.54
CA HIS A 125 -20.68 -13.50 -18.77
C HIS A 125 -22.08 -13.79 -19.32
N GLY A 126 -22.76 -14.82 -18.81
CA GLY A 126 -24.05 -15.26 -19.34
C GLY A 126 -23.92 -15.90 -20.71
N ASP A 127 -25.07 -16.20 -21.32
CA ASP A 127 -25.15 -16.71 -22.70
C ASP A 127 -24.80 -15.56 -23.65
N THR A 128 -23.60 -15.57 -24.22
CA THR A 128 -23.17 -14.56 -25.18
C THR A 128 -23.68 -14.97 -26.56
N ASP A 129 -24.58 -14.17 -27.14
CA ASP A 129 -25.16 -14.38 -28.48
C ASP A 129 -24.13 -14.05 -29.59
N GLY A 130 -22.97 -14.72 -29.55
CA GLY A 130 -21.85 -14.54 -30.47
C GLY A 130 -21.05 -13.25 -30.28
N SER A 131 -21.42 -12.37 -29.35
CA SER A 131 -20.67 -11.15 -29.05
C SER A 131 -19.55 -11.39 -28.04
N TYR A 132 -18.44 -10.68 -28.20
CA TYR A 132 -17.35 -10.68 -27.23
C TYR A 132 -17.85 -10.20 -25.86
N PRO A 133 -17.73 -11.01 -24.79
CA PRO A 133 -18.16 -10.58 -23.48
C PRO A 133 -17.36 -9.35 -23.02
N GLN A 134 -18.06 -8.34 -22.52
CA GLN A 134 -17.41 -7.22 -21.87
C GLN A 134 -17.05 -7.61 -20.43
N PRO A 135 -15.87 -7.20 -19.93
CA PRO A 135 -15.51 -7.46 -18.56
C PRO A 135 -16.44 -6.69 -17.60
N HIS A 136 -16.71 -7.30 -16.44
CA HIS A 136 -17.43 -6.62 -15.37
C HIS A 136 -16.64 -5.43 -14.84
N THR A 137 -17.34 -4.34 -14.54
CA THR A 137 -16.80 -3.27 -13.69
C THR A 137 -16.50 -3.81 -12.28
N LEU A 138 -15.60 -3.17 -11.53
CA LEU A 138 -15.32 -3.53 -10.13
C LEU A 138 -16.61 -3.71 -9.33
N ARG A 139 -17.52 -2.72 -9.39
CA ARG A 139 -18.78 -2.75 -8.65
C ARG A 139 -19.69 -3.92 -9.05
N SER A 140 -19.78 -4.26 -10.34
CA SER A 140 -20.62 -5.39 -10.78
C SER A 140 -19.98 -6.74 -10.48
N PHE A 141 -18.65 -6.82 -10.49
CA PHE A 141 -17.88 -8.00 -10.11
C PHE A 141 -18.04 -8.29 -8.62
N ILE A 142 -17.75 -7.32 -7.74
CA ILE A 142 -17.86 -7.48 -6.28
C ILE A 142 -19.28 -7.78 -5.82
N ARG A 143 -20.31 -7.26 -6.50
CA ARG A 143 -21.71 -7.61 -6.21
C ARG A 143 -22.05 -9.09 -6.42
N LYS A 144 -21.21 -9.85 -7.13
CA LYS A 144 -21.39 -11.30 -7.30
C LYS A 144 -20.82 -12.10 -6.12
N CYS A 145 -20.11 -11.46 -5.18
CA CYS A 145 -19.75 -12.09 -3.92
C CYS A 145 -21.01 -12.34 -3.08
N SER A 146 -21.10 -13.53 -2.50
CA SER A 146 -22.25 -13.95 -1.69
C SER A 146 -22.26 -13.37 -0.27
N MET A 147 -21.16 -12.77 0.18
CA MET A 147 -20.97 -12.31 1.56
C MET A 147 -20.50 -10.85 1.63
N LEU A 148 -20.81 -10.19 2.75
CA LEU A 148 -20.18 -8.93 3.15
C LEU A 148 -18.69 -9.17 3.32
N HIS A 149 -17.86 -8.38 2.65
CA HIS A 149 -16.42 -8.48 2.77
C HIS A 149 -15.96 -7.98 4.13
N ILE A 150 -15.27 -8.86 4.84
CA ILE A 150 -14.58 -8.57 6.08
C ILE A 150 -13.10 -8.85 5.81
N VAL A 151 -12.21 -8.07 6.42
CA VAL A 151 -10.77 -8.30 6.31
C VAL A 151 -10.46 -9.76 6.69
N GLY A 152 -9.74 -10.48 5.83
CA GLY A 152 -9.36 -11.88 6.06
C GLY A 152 -10.30 -12.92 5.46
N GLU A 153 -11.53 -12.55 5.08
CA GLU A 153 -12.41 -13.48 4.37
C GLU A 153 -12.02 -13.58 2.89
N PRO A 154 -12.09 -14.79 2.27
CA PRO A 154 -11.79 -14.95 0.86
C PRO A 154 -12.85 -14.27 -0.01
N ILE A 155 -12.40 -13.55 -1.04
CA ILE A 155 -13.27 -12.99 -2.08
C ILE A 155 -13.59 -14.10 -3.07
N VAL A 156 -14.66 -14.84 -2.79
CA VAL A 156 -15.13 -15.96 -3.61
C VAL A 156 -16.25 -15.53 -4.54
N ILE A 157 -16.02 -15.65 -5.85
CA ILE A 157 -17.03 -15.41 -6.89
C ILE A 157 -17.08 -16.64 -7.77
N THR A 158 -18.30 -17.14 -7.97
CA THR A 158 -18.57 -18.34 -8.79
C THR A 158 -17.76 -19.57 -8.39
N GLY A 159 -17.47 -19.72 -7.10
CA GLY A 159 -16.69 -20.85 -6.57
C GLY A 159 -15.17 -20.68 -6.64
N TYR A 160 -14.68 -19.56 -7.16
CA TYR A 160 -13.24 -19.27 -7.27
C TYR A 160 -12.84 -18.17 -6.30
N THR A 161 -11.70 -18.38 -5.64
CA THR A 161 -11.08 -17.40 -4.76
C THR A 161 -10.23 -16.44 -5.59
N TRP A 162 -10.66 -15.19 -5.67
CA TRP A 162 -9.98 -14.16 -6.45
C TRP A 162 -8.92 -13.40 -5.65
N CYS A 163 -9.07 -13.34 -4.34
CA CYS A 163 -8.10 -12.81 -3.38
C CYS A 163 -8.46 -13.36 -2.00
N HIS A 164 -7.45 -13.71 -1.19
CA HIS A 164 -7.66 -14.17 0.18
C HIS A 164 -6.43 -13.78 1.00
N LEU A 165 -6.60 -12.80 1.89
CA LEU A 165 -5.53 -12.34 2.76
C LEU A 165 -5.50 -13.16 4.05
N SER A 166 -4.32 -13.62 4.46
CA SER A 166 -4.07 -14.28 5.77
C SER A 166 -3.55 -13.34 6.83
N SER A 167 -2.88 -12.26 6.47
CA SER A 167 -2.48 -11.20 7.39
C SER A 167 -2.02 -9.95 6.63
N VAL A 168 -2.09 -8.81 7.31
CA VAL A 168 -1.23 -7.66 6.97
C VAL A 168 -0.40 -7.36 8.21
N GLU A 169 0.90 -7.46 8.08
CA GLU A 169 1.86 -7.37 9.19
C GLU A 169 2.68 -6.10 9.07
N TYR A 170 2.77 -5.36 10.17
CA TYR A 170 3.50 -4.12 10.28
C TYR A 170 4.70 -4.35 11.18
N PHE A 171 5.88 -4.03 10.68
CA PHE A 171 7.11 -4.00 11.43
C PHE A 171 7.64 -2.57 11.41
N VAL A 172 7.90 -2.02 12.59
CA VAL A 172 8.38 -0.66 12.75
C VAL A 172 9.66 -0.71 13.57
N TRP A 173 10.75 -0.20 13.02
CA TRP A 173 12.00 -0.02 13.74
C TRP A 173 12.31 1.46 13.92
N VAL A 174 12.78 1.83 15.10
CA VAL A 174 13.22 3.18 15.43
C VAL A 174 14.69 3.14 15.82
N LYS A 175 15.45 4.13 15.36
CA LYS A 175 16.87 4.24 15.61
C LYS A 175 17.16 4.53 17.10
N GLU A 176 18.12 3.81 17.68
CA GLU A 176 18.70 4.10 18.99
C GLU A 176 19.91 5.05 18.81
N ASP A 177 19.73 6.33 19.15
CA ASP A 177 20.77 7.36 19.03
C ASP A 177 21.48 7.35 17.65
N ASP A 178 22.80 7.12 17.64
CA ASP A 178 23.64 7.07 16.44
C ASP A 178 23.87 5.63 15.93
N VAL A 179 23.25 4.62 16.55
CA VAL A 179 23.37 3.22 16.12
C VAL A 179 22.53 2.99 14.87
N LEU A 180 23.07 2.27 13.89
CA LEU A 180 22.31 1.90 12.68
C LEU A 180 21.12 1.00 13.04
N ILE A 181 20.00 1.20 12.35
CA ILE A 181 18.83 0.32 12.50
C ILE A 181 19.21 -1.08 12.02
N ASP A 182 19.01 -2.07 12.90
CA ASP A 182 19.09 -3.48 12.58
C ASP A 182 17.67 -4.03 12.37
N ILE A 183 17.27 -4.21 11.11
CA ILE A 183 15.94 -4.75 10.76
C ILE A 183 15.78 -6.24 11.08
N CYS A 184 16.87 -6.93 11.47
CA CYS A 184 16.79 -8.29 11.99
C CYS A 184 16.61 -8.31 13.52
N SER A 185 16.75 -7.16 14.20
CA SER A 185 16.54 -7.05 15.63
C SER A 185 15.05 -7.16 15.99
N GLN A 186 14.78 -7.87 17.07
CA GLN A 186 13.46 -7.98 17.72
C GLN A 186 13.46 -7.31 19.08
N ASP A 187 14.34 -6.32 19.29
CA ASP A 187 14.39 -5.57 20.54
C ASP A 187 13.08 -4.80 20.77
N PRO A 188 12.28 -5.14 21.80
CA PRO A 188 10.98 -4.52 22.01
C PRO A 188 11.05 -3.03 22.39
N VAL A 189 12.23 -2.49 22.69
CA VAL A 189 12.41 -1.05 22.93
C VAL A 189 12.44 -0.26 21.62
N HIS A 190 13.00 -0.84 20.57
CA HIS A 190 13.29 -0.17 19.30
C HIS A 190 12.59 -0.80 18.10
N MET A 191 11.81 -1.86 18.33
CA MET A 191 11.04 -2.58 17.33
C MET A 191 9.62 -2.84 17.86
N VAL A 192 8.63 -2.53 17.02
CA VAL A 192 7.23 -2.84 17.25
C VAL A 192 6.70 -3.68 16.10
N TYR A 193 5.92 -4.69 16.44
CA TYR A 193 5.21 -5.57 15.51
C TYR A 193 3.70 -5.48 15.74
N GLY A 194 2.92 -5.46 14.66
CA GLY A 194 1.46 -5.52 14.72
C GLY A 194 0.86 -6.22 13.51
N THR A 195 -0.33 -6.81 13.69
CA THR A 195 -1.03 -7.56 12.63
C THR A 195 -2.47 -7.08 12.51
N LEU A 196 -2.93 -6.88 11.28
CA LEU A 196 -4.33 -6.63 10.94
C LEU A 196 -5.00 -7.91 10.44
N LEU A 197 -5.72 -8.64 11.32
CA LEU A 197 -6.78 -9.62 11.01
C LEU A 197 -7.65 -10.05 12.23
N PRO A 198 -8.88 -10.59 12.01
CA PRO A 198 -9.90 -10.71 13.04
C PRO A 198 -10.14 -12.16 13.47
N GLU A 199 -9.51 -12.63 14.54
CA GLU A 199 -10.24 -13.50 15.49
C GLU A 199 -9.96 -13.07 16.93
N ASP A 200 -8.75 -12.59 17.21
CA ASP A 200 -8.39 -12.11 18.55
C ASP A 200 -7.83 -10.68 18.60
N SER A 201 -7.41 -10.07 17.48
CA SER A 201 -6.54 -8.88 17.56
C SER A 201 -7.22 -7.62 18.07
N PHE A 202 -8.42 -7.24 17.60
CA PHE A 202 -9.00 -5.95 18.03
C PHE A 202 -9.34 -5.92 19.52
N VAL A 203 -9.82 -7.03 20.10
CA VAL A 203 -10.22 -7.12 21.52
C VAL A 203 -9.01 -7.46 22.41
N THR A 204 -8.05 -8.24 21.92
CA THR A 204 -6.83 -8.59 22.66
C THR A 204 -5.83 -7.44 22.64
N PHE A 205 -5.65 -6.75 21.52
CA PHE A 205 -4.83 -5.53 21.41
C PHE A 205 -5.37 -4.40 22.31
N GLN A 206 -6.70 -4.20 22.37
CA GLN A 206 -7.31 -3.22 23.29
C GLN A 206 -7.11 -3.59 24.78
N LYS A 207 -7.10 -4.89 25.10
CA LYS A 207 -6.93 -5.39 26.47
C LYS A 207 -5.45 -5.45 26.89
N GLU A 208 -4.53 -5.65 25.96
CA GLU A 208 -3.08 -5.61 26.23
C GLU A 208 -2.56 -4.19 26.46
N ILE A 209 -3.18 -3.19 25.83
CA ILE A 209 -2.71 -1.80 25.93
C ILE A 209 -3.12 -1.11 27.24
N ALA A 210 -4.24 -1.47 27.89
CA ALA A 210 -4.61 -0.84 29.17
C ALA A 210 -5.70 -1.58 29.98
N PRO A 211 -5.36 -2.57 30.83
CA PRO A 211 -6.33 -3.20 31.71
C PRO A 211 -6.82 -2.29 32.86
N ASP A 212 -5.95 -1.45 33.44
CA ASP A 212 -6.20 -0.74 34.72
C ASP A 212 -5.58 0.69 34.80
N LEU A 213 -5.49 1.42 33.69
CA LEU A 213 -4.64 2.61 33.56
C LEU A 213 -5.03 3.78 34.52
N ASN A 214 -4.10 4.19 35.39
CA ASN A 214 -4.12 5.51 36.05
C ASN A 214 -3.17 6.47 35.31
N CYS A 215 -3.75 7.43 34.59
CA CYS A 215 -3.09 8.29 33.60
C CYS A 215 -2.49 9.59 34.16
N THR A 216 -2.15 9.66 35.45
CA THR A 216 -1.69 10.94 36.04
C THR A 216 -0.29 11.35 35.56
N ALA A 217 0.54 10.41 35.11
CA ALA A 217 1.88 10.66 34.56
C ALA A 217 1.91 10.84 33.02
N LEU A 218 0.79 10.62 32.32
CA LEU A 218 0.65 10.79 30.86
C LEU A 218 0.54 12.27 30.42
N VAL A 219 0.55 13.19 31.38
CA VAL A 219 0.43 14.64 31.18
C VAL A 219 1.77 15.29 30.78
N GLU A 220 2.89 14.58 30.93
CA GLU A 220 4.22 15.16 30.71
C GLU A 220 4.92 14.50 29.51
N THR A 221 4.56 14.99 28.32
CA THR A 221 5.40 15.07 27.09
C THR A 221 5.85 13.77 26.41
N HIS A 222 5.12 13.35 25.36
CA HIS A 222 5.58 13.09 23.98
C HIS A 222 4.60 12.15 23.23
N ILE A 223 4.28 12.53 21.99
CA ILE A 223 3.51 11.82 20.95
C ILE A 223 2.52 10.78 21.49
N THR A 224 1.30 11.26 21.73
CA THR A 224 0.16 10.47 22.18
C THR A 224 -0.21 9.38 21.19
N SER A 225 0.07 8.14 21.58
CA SER A 225 -0.79 6.95 21.42
C SER A 225 -1.18 6.50 20.01
N TYR A 226 -0.80 5.26 19.66
CA TYR A 226 -1.35 4.46 18.56
C TYR A 226 -2.89 4.29 18.57
N SER A 227 -3.59 4.84 19.56
CA SER A 227 -5.06 4.95 19.61
C SER A 227 -5.65 5.91 18.58
N ASP A 228 -4.85 6.79 17.98
CA ASP A 228 -5.30 7.75 16.97
C ASP A 228 -5.20 7.20 15.54
N LEU A 229 -4.60 6.02 15.35
CA LEU A 229 -4.74 5.29 14.10
C LEU A 229 -6.20 4.85 13.98
N ASP A 230 -6.90 5.36 12.97
CA ASP A 230 -8.26 4.92 12.65
C ASP A 230 -8.19 3.52 12.03
N TRP A 231 -8.02 2.51 12.89
CA TRP A 231 -7.93 1.12 12.50
C TRP A 231 -9.17 0.63 11.75
N HIS A 232 -10.32 1.27 11.98
CA HIS A 232 -11.53 1.03 11.19
C HIS A 232 -11.38 1.53 9.76
N ASN A 233 -10.75 2.70 9.56
CA ASN A 233 -10.41 3.17 8.22
C ASN A 233 -9.34 2.30 7.55
N ALA A 234 -8.29 1.91 8.28
CA ALA A 234 -7.27 0.98 7.77
C ALA A 234 -7.88 -0.36 7.31
N ALA A 235 -8.78 -0.94 8.11
CA ALA A 235 -9.52 -2.15 7.76
C ALA A 235 -10.38 -1.97 6.49
N LYS A 236 -11.06 -0.83 6.35
CA LYS A 236 -11.83 -0.53 5.12
C LYS A 236 -10.95 -0.43 3.88
N GLN A 237 -9.76 0.16 4.00
CA GLN A 237 -8.83 0.24 2.88
C GLN A 237 -8.28 -1.12 2.49
N ILE A 238 -7.95 -1.96 3.47
CA ILE A 238 -7.55 -3.34 3.17
C ILE A 238 -8.68 -4.06 2.42
N ILE A 239 -9.93 -3.94 2.86
CA ILE A 239 -11.09 -4.50 2.13
C ILE A 239 -11.15 -3.95 0.69
N SER A 240 -11.12 -2.63 0.52
CA SER A 240 -11.16 -1.98 -0.79
C SER A 240 -10.02 -2.46 -1.70
N ALA A 241 -8.81 -2.56 -1.16
CA ALA A 241 -7.64 -2.96 -1.89
C ALA A 241 -7.66 -4.46 -2.26
N SER A 242 -8.19 -5.32 -1.39
CA SER A 242 -8.47 -6.73 -1.69
C SER A 242 -9.50 -6.85 -2.82
N GLU A 243 -10.58 -6.06 -2.78
CA GLU A 243 -11.60 -6.03 -3.85
C GLU A 243 -11.01 -5.62 -5.20
N ILE A 244 -10.18 -4.57 -5.22
CA ILE A 244 -9.51 -4.12 -6.44
C ILE A 244 -8.52 -5.15 -6.94
N THR A 245 -7.79 -5.83 -6.04
CA THR A 245 -6.85 -6.89 -6.41
C THR A 245 -7.58 -8.10 -7.00
N ALA A 246 -8.66 -8.55 -6.37
CA ALA A 246 -9.54 -9.59 -6.91
C ALA A 246 -10.07 -9.22 -8.30
N HIS A 247 -10.45 -7.95 -8.50
CA HIS A 247 -10.91 -7.47 -9.80
C HIS A 247 -9.79 -7.43 -10.85
N LYS A 248 -8.58 -7.03 -10.48
CA LYS A 248 -7.40 -7.10 -11.36
C LYS A 248 -7.10 -8.54 -11.79
N HIS A 249 -7.16 -9.50 -10.86
CA HIS A 249 -7.03 -10.92 -11.18
C HIS A 249 -8.11 -11.39 -12.15
N TYR A 250 -9.36 -10.97 -11.94
CA TYR A 250 -10.46 -11.19 -12.88
C TYR A 250 -10.22 -10.59 -14.26
N LEU A 251 -9.76 -9.34 -14.35
CA LEU A 251 -9.47 -8.71 -15.63
C LEU A 251 -8.32 -9.41 -16.36
N ALA A 252 -7.26 -9.80 -15.66
CA ALA A 252 -6.14 -10.53 -16.23
C ALA A 252 -6.60 -11.89 -16.79
N TRP A 253 -7.40 -12.63 -16.02
CA TRP A 253 -8.02 -13.88 -16.49
C TRP A 253 -8.92 -13.65 -17.71
N HIS A 254 -9.82 -12.66 -17.64
CA HIS A 254 -10.73 -12.31 -18.73
C HIS A 254 -9.96 -11.99 -20.02
N LEU A 255 -8.95 -11.12 -19.92
CA LEU A 255 -8.12 -10.75 -21.06
C LEU A 255 -7.29 -11.95 -21.57
N SER A 256 -6.88 -12.89 -20.73
CA SER A 256 -6.17 -14.08 -21.21
C SER A 256 -7.06 -15.01 -22.07
N LEU A 257 -8.34 -15.11 -21.73
CA LEU A 257 -9.31 -15.93 -22.47
C LEU A 257 -9.84 -15.21 -23.73
N PHE A 258 -9.96 -13.90 -23.59
CA PHE A 258 -10.58 -13.01 -24.55
C PHE A 258 -9.58 -11.94 -25.04
N SER A 259 -8.32 -12.27 -25.20
CA SER A 259 -7.43 -11.48 -26.06
C SER A 259 -7.26 -12.26 -27.35
N VAL A 260 -7.80 -11.72 -28.44
CA VAL A 260 -7.48 -12.20 -29.78
C VAL A 260 -5.97 -12.05 -29.94
N ASP A 261 -5.26 -13.06 -30.45
CA ASP A 261 -3.89 -12.92 -30.94
C ASP A 261 -3.86 -11.77 -31.96
N SER A 262 -3.59 -10.55 -31.51
CA SER A 262 -3.36 -9.40 -32.36
C SER A 262 -1.90 -9.41 -32.78
N ASP A 263 -1.49 -10.42 -33.55
CA ASP A 263 -0.25 -10.35 -34.30
C ASP A 263 -0.55 -9.92 -35.74
N LYS A 264 -0.76 -8.60 -35.92
CA LYS A 264 -0.27 -7.74 -37.02
C LYS A 264 -1.07 -6.45 -37.14
N SER A 265 -0.33 -5.35 -37.10
CA SER A 265 -0.68 -3.99 -37.56
C SER A 265 -1.36 -3.06 -36.55
N SER A 266 -0.51 -2.17 -36.03
CA SER A 266 -0.80 -0.77 -35.65
C SER A 266 -1.85 -0.54 -34.56
N TYR A 267 -1.42 -0.64 -33.31
CA TYR A 267 -1.97 0.19 -32.25
C TYR A 267 -1.05 1.40 -32.06
N VAL A 268 -1.54 2.60 -32.38
CA VAL A 268 -0.92 3.87 -32.01
C VAL A 268 -1.76 4.43 -30.86
N PRO A 269 -1.19 4.69 -29.68
CA PRO A 269 -1.93 5.32 -28.59
C PRO A 269 -2.43 6.70 -29.02
N LEU A 270 -3.69 7.00 -28.71
CA LEU A 270 -4.31 8.30 -28.92
C LEU A 270 -3.45 9.38 -28.23
N GLN A 271 -2.85 10.27 -29.03
CA GLN A 271 -2.41 11.56 -28.55
C GLN A 271 -3.66 12.41 -28.27
N GLU A 272 -3.72 12.98 -27.07
CA GLU A 272 -4.62 14.08 -26.76
C GLU A 272 -4.35 15.22 -27.75
N THR A 273 -5.32 15.49 -28.62
CA THR A 273 -5.32 16.70 -29.43
C THR A 273 -5.94 17.81 -28.60
N ASP A 274 -5.11 18.74 -28.14
CA ASP A 274 -5.54 20.06 -27.71
C ASP A 274 -6.21 20.76 -28.89
N GLU A 275 -7.52 20.98 -28.77
CA GLU A 275 -8.26 21.88 -29.66
C GLU A 275 -7.93 23.33 -29.28
N GLU A 276 -6.87 23.89 -29.87
CA GLU A 276 -6.69 25.34 -29.94
C GLU A 276 -7.66 25.92 -30.99
N GLY A 277 -8.69 26.59 -30.49
CA GLY A 277 -9.65 27.36 -31.27
C GLY A 277 -9.00 28.57 -31.95
N GLY A 278 -8.79 28.48 -33.26
CA GLY A 278 -8.55 29.64 -34.13
C GLY A 278 -9.84 30.40 -34.41
N ARG A 279 -9.99 31.59 -33.82
CA ARG A 279 -10.97 32.61 -34.25
C ARG A 279 -10.39 33.38 -35.44
N GLU A 280 -11.03 33.24 -36.59
CA GLU A 280 -10.92 34.18 -37.70
C GLU A 280 -11.49 35.55 -37.30
N GLY A 281 -10.75 36.61 -37.62
CA GLY A 281 -11.21 37.99 -37.57
C GLY A 281 -10.98 38.64 -38.93
N ASP A 282 -12.08 38.93 -39.62
CA ASP A 282 -12.14 39.83 -40.78
C ASP A 282 -11.71 41.25 -40.37
N HIS A 283 -10.75 41.84 -41.11
CA HIS A 283 -10.79 43.19 -41.69
C HIS A 283 -9.52 43.52 -42.48
#